data_AF-A0AA85F6T9-F1
#
_entry.id   AF-A0AA85F6T9-F1
#
_cell.length_a   1.000
_cell.length_b   1.000
_cell.length_c   1.000
_cell.angle_alpha   90.00
_cell.angle_beta   90.00
_cell.angle_gamma   90.00
#
_symmetry.space_group_name_H-M   'P 1'
#
loop_
_entity.id
_entity.type
_entity.pdbx_description
1 polymer ?
#
loop_
_entity_poly.entity_id
_entity_poly.type
_entity_poly.pdbx_seq_one_letter_code
_entity_poly.pdbx_strand_id
1 'polypeptide(L)'
;MIIQIYFALRRHLLVNPKDRRVVVVESVLCPSSFREVLADVLFNHFEAPSVLFATSHLMALFTLGISSAVVLDCGYTDVQVLPVYEGYTLLNAWQSAQLGSKKIHKNIRSYLNENAKLVDVINGESQLTPCPDCFISEHIIEDIKVRTCFVSPHNRAVQWKAWKDSAESSAAKPNLYQETFIFPLDKLGNERPIQVTSDIRELAVECLFTGDNDQITLTTLILRSILLAPIDIRRKLAENIVLIGGTTMLPGFVSRLMEELNSLVELPEFSKLQALKGSFKFHNPPGEANYIGWLGGAIFGALECLPGRSLSRSSFLENGLVPDWCTQIDQKHNDLERQDTTRQ
;
A
#
# COMPACT_ATOMS: atom_id res chain seq x y z
N MET A 1 -6.47 7.98 19.72
CA MET A 1 -5.10 8.38 19.36
C MET A 1 -4.15 8.43 20.55
N ILE A 2 -4.33 9.32 21.54
CA ILE A 2 -3.43 9.44 22.71
C ILE A 2 -3.18 8.10 23.43
N ILE A 3 -4.25 7.34 23.70
CA ILE A 3 -4.16 6.02 24.35
C ILE A 3 -3.34 5.03 23.50
N GLN A 4 -3.51 5.01 22.18
CA GLN A 4 -2.75 4.13 21.30
C GLN A 4 -1.27 4.50 21.25
N ILE A 5 -0.95 5.81 21.18
CA ILE A 5 0.43 6.31 21.22
C ILE A 5 1.06 6.02 22.58
N TYR A 6 0.31 6.22 23.67
CA TYR A 6 0.75 5.87 25.02
C TYR A 6 1.05 4.37 25.13
N PHE A 7 0.16 3.50 24.64
CA PHE A 7 0.41 2.06 24.59
C PHE A 7 1.64 1.73 23.74
N ALA A 8 1.82 2.35 22.57
CA ALA A 8 3.02 2.16 21.75
C ALA A 8 4.31 2.52 22.52
N LEU A 9 4.36 3.71 23.12
CA LEU A 9 5.54 4.20 23.84
C LEU A 9 5.84 3.41 25.12
N ARG A 10 4.81 3.12 25.93
CA ARG A 10 4.97 2.46 27.23
C ARG A 10 5.04 0.95 27.14
N ARG A 11 4.27 0.31 26.25
CA ARG A 11 4.19 -1.16 26.17
C ARG A 11 5.18 -1.74 25.18
N HIS A 12 5.44 -1.07 24.05
CA HIS A 12 6.33 -1.61 23.02
C HIS A 12 7.74 -1.02 23.11
N LEU A 13 7.88 0.30 23.26
CA LEU A 13 9.19 0.95 23.27
C LEU A 13 9.83 1.06 24.65
N LEU A 14 9.04 1.00 25.73
CA LEU A 14 9.51 1.10 27.13
C LEU A 14 10.37 2.36 27.40
N VAL A 15 10.09 3.45 26.70
CA VAL A 15 10.89 4.68 26.72
C VAL A 15 10.04 5.90 27.06
N ASN A 16 10.65 6.85 27.74
CA ASN A 16 10.07 8.16 28.01
C ASN A 16 10.14 9.05 26.75
N PRO A 17 9.00 9.52 26.19
CA PRO A 17 9.00 10.33 24.99
C PRO A 17 9.70 11.69 25.14
N LYS A 18 9.86 12.21 26.36
CA LYS A 18 10.55 13.49 26.62
C LYS A 18 12.03 13.47 26.25
N ASP A 19 12.65 12.30 26.32
CA ASP A 19 14.10 12.14 26.18
C ASP A 19 14.52 11.80 24.75
N ARG A 20 13.57 11.56 23.83
CA ARG A 20 13.82 11.02 22.49
C ARG A 20 13.03 11.75 21.42
N ARG A 21 13.67 11.94 20.28
CA ARG A 21 13.03 12.47 19.07
C ARG A 21 12.11 11.43 18.45
N VAL A 22 11.07 11.87 17.77
CA VAL A 22 10.06 11.01 17.16
C VAL A 22 10.07 11.17 15.64
N VAL A 23 10.16 10.06 14.92
CA VAL A 23 9.95 10.03 13.46
C VAL A 23 8.59 9.39 13.20
N VAL A 24 7.70 10.16 12.59
CA VAL A 24 6.38 9.72 12.16
C VAL A 24 6.45 9.42 10.67
N VAL A 25 6.35 8.14 10.33
CA VAL A 25 6.25 7.70 8.93
C VAL A 25 4.77 7.72 8.55
N GLU A 26 4.42 8.54 7.57
CA GLU A 26 3.05 8.72 7.10
C GLU A 26 2.94 8.55 5.58
N SER A 27 1.72 8.38 5.09
CA SER A 27 1.41 8.48 3.67
C SER A 27 1.33 9.96 3.26
N VAL A 28 1.65 10.25 1.99
CA VAL A 28 1.57 11.60 1.40
C VAL A 28 0.17 12.19 1.52
N LEU A 29 -0.88 11.36 1.46
CA LEU A 29 -2.28 11.80 1.54
C LEU A 29 -2.82 11.91 2.96
N CYS A 30 -1.97 11.84 3.97
CA CYS A 30 -2.40 12.05 5.33
C CYS A 30 -2.96 13.47 5.49
N PRO A 31 -4.21 13.65 5.96
CA PRO A 31 -4.80 14.99 6.12
C PRO A 31 -3.95 15.87 7.04
N SER A 32 -3.75 17.13 6.65
CA SER A 32 -2.95 18.09 7.43
C SER A 32 -3.55 18.32 8.83
N SER A 33 -4.88 18.30 8.95
CA SER A 33 -5.57 18.37 10.25
C SER A 33 -5.22 17.21 11.17
N PHE A 34 -5.08 16.00 10.63
CA PHE A 34 -4.62 14.85 11.42
C PHE A 34 -3.17 15.02 11.87
N ARG A 35 -2.32 15.57 10.99
CA ARG A 35 -0.91 15.84 11.28
C ARG A 35 -0.74 16.89 12.39
N GLU A 36 -1.52 17.96 12.34
CA GLU A 36 -1.54 19.02 13.37
C GLU A 36 -1.95 18.47 14.74
N VAL A 37 -3.05 17.69 14.79
CA VAL A 37 -3.50 17.05 16.04
C VAL A 37 -2.44 16.07 16.56
N LEU A 38 -1.75 15.35 15.66
CA LEU A 38 -0.68 14.44 16.03
C LEU A 38 0.54 15.19 16.59
N ALA A 39 0.93 16.30 15.97
CA ALA A 39 2.00 17.16 16.46
C ALA A 39 1.65 17.78 17.81
N ASP A 40 0.42 18.28 17.98
CA ASP A 40 -0.09 18.82 19.23
C ASP A 40 0.01 17.79 20.36
N VAL A 41 -0.45 16.56 20.13
CA VAL A 41 -0.33 15.47 21.11
C VAL A 41 1.14 15.15 21.42
N LEU A 42 2.03 15.11 20.42
CA LEU A 42 3.44 14.80 20.63
C LEU A 42 4.20 15.90 21.38
N PHE A 43 3.92 17.18 21.10
CA PHE A 43 4.62 18.32 21.70
C PHE A 43 4.01 18.80 23.02
N ASN A 44 2.69 18.83 23.15
CA ASN A 44 2.02 19.35 24.34
C ASN A 44 1.77 18.27 25.39
N HIS A 45 1.33 17.07 24.99
CA HIS A 45 1.05 16.00 25.96
C HIS A 45 2.29 15.15 26.27
N PHE A 46 3.07 14.77 25.26
CA PHE A 46 4.25 13.92 25.44
C PHE A 46 5.58 14.68 25.57
N GLU A 47 5.56 16.00 25.34
CA GLU A 47 6.72 16.90 25.43
C GLU A 47 7.94 16.39 24.65
N ALA A 48 7.73 15.79 23.48
CA ALA A 48 8.81 15.32 22.63
C ALA A 48 9.69 16.50 22.18
N PRO A 49 11.04 16.35 22.15
CA PRO A 49 11.96 17.44 21.81
C PRO A 49 11.87 17.85 20.34
N SER A 50 11.73 16.87 19.43
CA SER A 50 11.50 17.12 18.02
C SER A 50 10.71 16.00 17.35
N VAL A 51 9.97 16.35 16.31
CA VAL A 51 9.14 15.45 15.50
C VAL A 51 9.46 15.64 14.03
N LEU A 52 9.66 14.55 13.30
CA LEU A 52 9.77 14.54 11.85
C LEU A 52 8.59 13.81 11.24
N PHE A 53 7.94 14.44 10.26
CA PHE A 53 6.95 13.81 9.40
C PHE A 53 7.62 13.39 8.09
N ALA A 54 7.70 12.09 7.84
CA ALA A 54 8.42 11.51 6.71
C ALA A 54 7.48 10.65 5.85
N THR A 55 7.59 10.76 4.52
CA THR A 55 6.77 9.95 3.62
C THR A 55 7.23 8.49 3.61
N SER A 56 6.28 7.54 3.65
CA SER A 56 6.54 6.10 3.54
C SER A 56 7.41 5.74 2.33
N HIS A 57 7.15 6.42 1.21
CA HIS A 57 7.78 6.15 -0.09
C HIS A 57 9.25 6.57 -0.09
N LEU A 58 9.58 7.74 0.45
CA LEU A 58 10.98 8.18 0.56
C LEU A 58 11.73 7.32 1.58
N MET A 59 11.10 6.99 2.71
CA MET A 59 11.69 6.11 3.72
C MET A 59 12.03 4.74 3.16
N ALA A 60 11.16 4.15 2.34
CA ALA A 60 11.42 2.87 1.70
C ALA A 60 12.72 2.86 0.88
N LEU A 61 13.05 3.95 0.20
CA LEU A 61 14.27 4.05 -0.61
C LEU A 61 15.55 4.11 0.23
N PHE A 62 15.47 4.70 1.43
CA PHE A 62 16.61 4.69 2.36
C PHE A 62 17.01 3.27 2.78
N THR A 63 16.07 2.30 2.78
CA THR A 63 16.41 0.90 3.08
C THR A 63 17.26 0.24 2.00
N LEU A 64 17.10 0.68 0.74
CA LEU A 64 17.80 0.16 -0.42
C LEU A 64 19.08 0.94 -0.76
N GLY A 65 19.23 2.14 -0.20
CA GLY A 65 20.35 3.04 -0.53
C GLY A 65 20.29 3.58 -1.97
N ILE A 66 19.10 3.58 -2.58
CA ILE A 66 18.88 4.07 -3.96
C ILE A 66 18.27 5.48 -3.88
N SER A 67 18.77 6.42 -4.69
CA SER A 67 18.29 7.81 -4.68
C SER A 67 17.12 8.09 -5.63
N SER A 68 16.94 7.27 -6.68
CA SER A 68 15.87 7.43 -7.68
C SER A 68 15.13 6.13 -7.93
N ALA A 69 13.81 6.13 -7.77
CA ALA A 69 12.95 4.98 -7.98
C ALA A 69 11.46 5.38 -8.02
N VAL A 70 10.62 4.54 -8.64
CA VAL A 70 9.17 4.60 -8.48
C VAL A 70 8.78 3.67 -7.35
N VAL A 71 8.07 4.21 -6.35
CA VAL A 71 7.60 3.43 -5.22
C VAL A 71 6.10 3.21 -5.35
N LEU A 72 5.67 1.96 -5.39
CA LEU A 72 4.27 1.54 -5.32
C LEU A 72 3.96 1.12 -3.88
N ASP A 73 3.09 1.88 -3.20
CA ASP A 73 2.58 1.58 -1.86
C ASP A 73 1.17 1.00 -1.94
N CYS A 74 1.02 -0.31 -1.76
CA CYS A 74 -0.28 -0.98 -1.76
C CYS A 74 -0.78 -1.22 -0.32
N GLY A 75 -1.45 -0.20 0.22
CA GLY A 75 -2.04 -0.21 1.55
C GLY A 75 -3.38 -0.94 1.68
N TYR A 76 -4.08 -0.68 2.78
CA TYR A 76 -5.40 -1.24 3.04
C TYR A 76 -6.51 -0.54 2.26
N THR A 77 -6.58 0.79 2.35
CA THR A 77 -7.63 1.59 1.70
C THR A 77 -7.28 1.88 0.25
N ASP A 78 -6.08 2.40 0.03
CA ASP A 78 -5.65 2.97 -1.23
C ASP A 78 -4.29 2.40 -1.65
N VAL A 79 -4.02 2.56 -2.95
CA VAL A 79 -2.73 2.30 -3.57
C VAL A 79 -2.17 3.62 -4.07
N GLN A 80 -0.92 3.89 -3.75
CA GLN A 80 -0.22 5.12 -4.13
C GLN A 80 1.02 4.79 -4.94
N VAL A 81 1.29 5.60 -5.95
CA VAL A 81 2.53 5.57 -6.71
C VAL A 81 3.18 6.94 -6.59
N LEU A 82 4.40 6.96 -6.07
CA LEU A 82 5.19 8.18 -5.97
C LEU A 82 6.58 7.94 -6.57
N PRO A 83 6.94 8.68 -7.63
CA PRO A 83 8.30 8.67 -8.14
C PRO A 83 9.18 9.58 -7.28
N VAL A 84 10.38 9.08 -6.96
CA VAL A 84 11.43 9.82 -6.27
C VAL A 84 12.64 9.87 -7.18
N TYR A 85 13.28 11.04 -7.28
CA TYR A 85 14.47 11.24 -8.08
C TYR A 85 15.51 12.03 -7.30
N GLU A 86 16.71 11.47 -7.13
CA GLU A 86 17.82 12.04 -6.37
C GLU A 86 17.41 12.53 -4.97
N GLY A 87 16.55 11.75 -4.29
CA GLY A 87 16.04 12.06 -2.95
C GLY A 87 14.90 13.08 -2.90
N TYR A 88 14.40 13.58 -4.05
CA TYR A 88 13.24 14.46 -4.14
C TYR A 88 12.00 13.70 -4.62
N THR A 89 10.89 13.87 -3.91
CA THR A 89 9.59 13.30 -4.30
C THR A 89 8.93 14.15 -5.39
N LEU A 90 8.57 13.53 -6.52
CA LEU A 90 7.93 14.19 -7.65
C LEU A 90 6.41 14.19 -7.47
N LEU A 91 5.91 15.18 -6.73
CA LEU A 91 4.47 15.31 -6.42
C LEU A 91 3.61 15.55 -7.67
N ASN A 92 4.15 16.15 -8.72
CA ASN A 92 3.44 16.34 -10.00
C ASN A 92 3.15 15.03 -10.76
N ALA A 93 3.94 13.99 -10.48
CA ALA A 93 3.81 12.67 -11.11
C ALA A 93 3.24 11.61 -10.13
N TRP A 94 2.65 12.06 -9.03
CA TRP A 94 1.98 11.20 -8.08
C TRP A 94 0.70 10.60 -8.70
N GLN A 95 0.37 9.36 -8.36
CA GLN A 95 -0.88 8.70 -8.76
C GLN A 95 -1.46 7.92 -7.58
N SER A 96 -2.79 7.81 -7.51
CA SER A 96 -3.47 7.06 -6.45
C SER A 96 -4.79 6.48 -6.94
N ALA A 97 -5.17 5.32 -6.40
CA ALA A 97 -6.48 4.70 -6.63
C ALA A 97 -6.95 3.91 -5.41
N GLN A 98 -8.27 3.74 -5.28
CA GLN A 98 -8.91 2.95 -4.22
C GLN A 98 -8.86 1.44 -4.52
N LEU A 99 -7.67 0.95 -4.89
CA LEU A 99 -7.39 -0.45 -5.24
C LEU A 99 -6.67 -1.19 -4.09
N GLY A 100 -6.88 -0.78 -2.84
CA GLY A 100 -6.23 -1.41 -1.69
C GLY A 100 -6.81 -2.80 -1.32
N SER A 101 -6.27 -3.41 -0.27
CA SER A 101 -6.77 -4.67 0.30
C SER A 101 -8.27 -4.63 0.64
N LYS A 102 -8.86 -3.46 0.92
CA LYS A 102 -10.30 -3.30 1.17
C LYS A 102 -11.16 -3.78 0.00
N LYS A 103 -10.72 -3.55 -1.25
CA LYS A 103 -11.42 -4.07 -2.46
C LYS A 103 -11.32 -5.60 -2.52
N ILE A 104 -10.17 -6.17 -2.19
CA ILE A 104 -9.97 -7.62 -2.09
C ILE A 104 -10.88 -8.22 -1.02
N HIS A 105 -10.97 -7.60 0.16
CA HIS A 105 -11.85 -8.05 1.24
C HIS A 105 -13.32 -8.04 0.80
N LYS A 106 -13.76 -6.98 0.11
CA LYS A 106 -15.11 -6.90 -0.45
C LYS A 106 -15.36 -8.01 -1.48
N ASN A 107 -14.37 -8.32 -2.32
CA ASN A 107 -14.47 -9.37 -3.32
C ASN A 107 -14.54 -10.76 -2.69
N ILE A 108 -13.68 -11.05 -1.71
CA ILE A 108 -13.74 -12.28 -0.91
C ILE A 108 -15.11 -12.41 -0.22
N ARG A 109 -15.63 -11.33 0.38
CA ARG A 109 -16.97 -11.35 0.99
C ARG A 109 -18.05 -11.68 -0.04
N SER A 110 -18.04 -11.09 -1.24
CA SER A 110 -19.01 -11.41 -2.30
C SER A 110 -18.96 -12.90 -2.65
N TYR A 111 -17.75 -13.42 -2.88
CA TYR A 111 -17.61 -14.83 -3.27
C TYR A 111 -17.91 -15.81 -2.14
N LEU A 112 -17.61 -15.45 -0.89
CA LEU A 112 -18.04 -16.25 0.26
C LEU A 112 -19.57 -16.24 0.36
N ASN A 113 -20.23 -15.12 0.13
CA ASN A 113 -21.70 -15.08 0.20
C ASN A 113 -22.36 -15.92 -0.91
N GLU A 114 -21.74 -15.98 -2.09
CA GLU A 114 -22.22 -16.78 -3.22
C GLU A 114 -21.91 -18.28 -3.10
N ASN A 115 -20.70 -18.62 -2.62
CA ASN A 115 -20.15 -19.98 -2.72
C ASN A 115 -19.83 -20.64 -1.37
N ALA A 116 -19.84 -19.92 -0.25
CA ALA A 116 -19.42 -20.49 1.04
C ALA A 116 -20.44 -21.51 1.53
N LYS A 117 -19.90 -22.70 1.74
CA LYS A 117 -20.58 -23.80 2.40
C LYS A 117 -19.87 -24.06 3.72
N LEU A 118 -20.63 -24.05 4.80
CA LEU A 118 -20.19 -24.57 6.10
C LEU A 118 -20.20 -26.08 6.02
N VAL A 119 -19.15 -26.70 6.55
CA VAL A 119 -19.10 -28.14 6.70
C VAL A 119 -19.65 -28.46 8.09
N ASP A 120 -20.91 -28.89 8.14
CA ASP A 120 -21.51 -29.43 9.35
C ASP A 120 -21.27 -30.94 9.37
N VAL A 121 -20.54 -31.44 10.38
CA VAL A 121 -20.40 -32.88 10.61
C VAL A 121 -21.57 -33.32 11.48
N ILE A 122 -22.62 -33.85 10.85
CA ILE A 122 -23.76 -34.45 11.55
C ILE A 122 -23.71 -35.95 11.24
N ASN A 123 -23.57 -36.78 12.28
CA ASN A 123 -23.54 -38.25 12.17
C ASN A 123 -22.41 -38.83 11.27
N GLY A 124 -21.28 -38.13 11.13
CA GLY A 124 -20.14 -38.60 10.32
C GLY A 124 -20.25 -38.33 8.82
N GLU A 125 -21.32 -37.67 8.37
CA GLU A 125 -21.45 -37.17 7.00
C GLU A 125 -21.29 -35.64 6.98
N SER A 126 -20.47 -35.15 6.03
CA SER A 126 -20.24 -33.72 5.81
C SER A 126 -21.41 -33.12 5.05
N GLN A 127 -22.34 -32.45 5.76
CA GLN A 127 -23.40 -31.67 5.13
C GLN A 127 -22.94 -30.24 4.89
N LEU A 128 -23.32 -29.69 3.74
CA LEU A 128 -22.92 -28.35 3.30
C LEU A 128 -24.08 -27.38 3.49
N THR A 129 -24.01 -26.52 4.50
CA THR A 129 -25.02 -25.49 4.78
C THR A 129 -24.56 -24.10 4.30
N PRO A 130 -25.44 -23.24 3.77
CA PRO A 130 -25.06 -21.87 3.42
C PRO A 130 -24.59 -21.10 4.65
N CYS A 131 -23.45 -20.41 4.56
CA CYS A 131 -22.91 -19.62 5.66
C CYS A 131 -23.68 -18.30 5.84
N PRO A 132 -24.24 -17.99 7.03
CA PRO A 132 -24.82 -16.68 7.29
C PRO A 132 -23.76 -15.57 7.40
N ASP A 133 -24.04 -14.40 6.83
CA ASP A 133 -23.15 -13.21 6.82
C ASP A 133 -22.60 -12.81 8.21
N CYS A 134 -23.34 -13.08 9.28
CA CYS A 134 -22.99 -12.68 10.64
C CYS A 134 -21.73 -13.37 11.21
N PHE A 135 -21.26 -14.46 10.59
CA PHE A 135 -20.04 -15.16 11.02
C PHE A 135 -18.75 -14.59 10.40
N ILE A 136 -18.85 -13.73 9.37
CA ILE A 136 -17.69 -13.30 8.58
C ILE A 136 -17.15 -11.96 9.08
N SER A 137 -16.32 -12.03 10.12
CA SER A 137 -15.52 -10.89 10.60
C SER A 137 -14.40 -10.50 9.63
N GLU A 138 -14.02 -9.23 9.59
CA GLU A 138 -12.88 -8.74 8.78
C GLU A 138 -11.58 -9.48 9.09
N HIS A 139 -11.36 -9.87 10.35
CA HIS A 139 -10.17 -10.64 10.74
C HIS A 139 -10.15 -12.03 10.09
N ILE A 140 -11.31 -12.66 9.88
CA ILE A 140 -11.40 -13.96 9.22
C ILE A 140 -11.10 -13.80 7.73
N ILE A 141 -11.63 -12.75 7.09
CA ILE A 141 -11.34 -12.43 5.69
C ILE A 141 -9.85 -12.17 5.48
N GLU A 142 -9.23 -11.41 6.38
CA GLU A 142 -7.79 -11.14 6.35
C GLU A 142 -6.98 -12.43 6.45
N ASP A 143 -7.37 -13.32 7.36
CA ASP A 143 -6.70 -14.60 7.58
C ASP A 143 -6.87 -15.56 6.37
N ILE A 144 -8.07 -15.61 5.76
CA ILE A 144 -8.32 -16.31 4.50
C ILE A 144 -7.42 -15.74 3.40
N LYS A 145 -7.34 -14.41 3.27
CA LYS A 145 -6.51 -13.74 2.27
C LYS A 145 -5.04 -14.13 2.42
N VAL A 146 -4.49 -14.06 3.63
CA VAL A 146 -3.08 -14.36 3.90
C VAL A 146 -2.76 -15.84 3.67
N ARG A 147 -3.64 -16.75 4.10
CA ARG A 147 -3.38 -18.20 4.04
C ARG A 147 -3.68 -18.84 2.69
N THR A 148 -4.63 -18.31 1.93
CA THR A 148 -5.20 -19.02 0.77
C THR A 148 -5.07 -18.28 -0.56
N CYS A 149 -5.09 -16.94 -0.57
CA CYS A 149 -5.09 -16.19 -1.83
C CYS A 149 -3.70 -16.12 -2.45
N PHE A 150 -3.66 -16.17 -3.78
CA PHE A 150 -2.44 -15.98 -4.56
C PHE A 150 -2.76 -15.23 -5.85
N VAL A 151 -1.74 -14.64 -6.46
CA VAL A 151 -1.90 -13.91 -7.71
C VAL A 151 -1.78 -14.87 -8.88
N SER A 152 -2.84 -14.93 -9.70
CA SER A 152 -2.83 -15.74 -10.92
C SER A 152 -1.94 -15.13 -11.99
N PRO A 153 -1.18 -15.93 -12.77
CA PRO A 153 -0.44 -15.47 -13.94
C PRO A 153 -1.36 -14.87 -15.01
N HIS A 154 -0.81 -14.01 -15.89
CA HIS A 154 -1.59 -13.27 -16.88
C HIS A 154 -2.46 -14.19 -17.76
N ASN A 155 -1.88 -15.27 -18.30
CA ASN A 155 -2.59 -16.22 -19.17
C ASN A 155 -3.83 -16.84 -18.48
N ARG A 156 -3.74 -17.12 -17.17
CA ARG A 156 -4.83 -17.72 -16.40
C ARG A 156 -5.91 -16.68 -16.11
N ALA A 157 -5.53 -15.45 -15.81
CA ALA A 157 -6.47 -14.34 -15.63
C ALA A 157 -7.28 -14.05 -16.91
N VAL A 158 -6.66 -14.11 -18.09
CA VAL A 158 -7.35 -13.94 -19.37
C VAL A 158 -8.40 -15.03 -19.60
N GLN A 159 -8.10 -16.29 -19.24
CA GLN A 159 -9.09 -17.38 -19.32
C GLN A 159 -10.29 -17.13 -18.40
N TRP A 160 -10.03 -16.69 -17.17
CA TRP A 160 -11.08 -16.34 -16.22
C TRP A 160 -11.93 -15.16 -16.69
N LYS A 161 -11.30 -14.14 -17.26
CA LYS A 161 -11.98 -12.98 -17.85
C LYS A 161 -12.86 -13.41 -19.02
N ALA A 162 -12.31 -14.18 -19.95
CA ALA A 162 -13.06 -14.72 -21.09
C ALA A 162 -14.27 -15.55 -20.64
N TRP A 163 -14.13 -16.35 -19.58
CA TRP A 163 -15.25 -17.12 -19.01
C TRP A 163 -16.31 -16.23 -18.34
N LYS A 164 -15.91 -15.20 -17.58
CA LYS A 164 -16.85 -14.25 -16.93
C LYS A 164 -17.62 -13.41 -17.95
N ASP A 165 -16.94 -12.95 -19.00
CA ASP A 165 -17.53 -12.14 -20.06
C ASP A 165 -18.40 -12.99 -21.00
N SER A 166 -18.12 -14.29 -21.11
CA SER A 166 -18.95 -15.27 -21.80
C SER A 166 -20.15 -15.66 -20.93
N ALA A 167 -21.06 -14.71 -20.72
CA ALA A 167 -22.29 -14.92 -19.94
C ALA A 167 -23.21 -16.01 -20.52
N GLU A 168 -22.97 -16.49 -21.76
CA GLU A 168 -23.81 -17.48 -22.44
C GLU A 168 -22.97 -18.58 -23.15
N SER A 169 -22.68 -19.65 -22.39
CA SER A 169 -22.64 -21.06 -22.84
C SER A 169 -21.56 -21.58 -23.82
N SER A 170 -20.49 -20.86 -24.15
CA SER A 170 -19.46 -21.38 -25.10
C SER A 170 -18.05 -21.55 -24.54
N ALA A 171 -17.69 -20.90 -23.42
CA ALA A 171 -16.37 -21.06 -22.80
C ALA A 171 -16.40 -22.09 -21.66
N ALA A 172 -15.55 -23.12 -21.73
CA ALA A 172 -15.38 -24.06 -20.63
C ALA A 172 -14.83 -23.34 -19.39
N LYS A 173 -15.44 -23.56 -18.22
CA LYS A 173 -14.92 -23.04 -16.94
C LYS A 173 -13.49 -23.54 -16.77
N PRO A 174 -12.51 -22.67 -16.44
CA PRO A 174 -11.15 -23.10 -16.20
C PRO A 174 -11.10 -24.23 -15.16
N ASN A 175 -10.21 -25.21 -15.38
CA ASN A 175 -10.07 -26.34 -14.47
C ASN A 175 -9.70 -25.82 -13.08
N LEU A 176 -10.58 -26.08 -12.12
CA LEU A 176 -10.36 -25.80 -10.71
C LEU A 176 -9.40 -26.85 -10.15
N TYR A 177 -8.40 -26.41 -9.40
CA TYR A 177 -7.68 -27.32 -8.52
C TYR A 177 -8.68 -27.90 -7.50
N GLN A 178 -8.73 -29.23 -7.39
CA GLN A 178 -9.67 -29.93 -6.50
C GLN A 178 -9.39 -29.72 -5.00
N GLU A 179 -8.25 -29.12 -4.66
CA GLU A 179 -7.85 -28.84 -3.29
C GLU A 179 -8.72 -27.75 -2.66
N THR A 180 -9.80 -28.22 -2.06
CA THR A 180 -10.63 -27.46 -1.15
C THR A 180 -9.86 -27.20 0.15
N PHE A 181 -9.78 -25.93 0.56
CA PHE A 181 -9.16 -25.53 1.81
C PHE A 181 -10.25 -25.38 2.85
N ILE A 182 -10.10 -26.12 3.94
CA ILE A 182 -11.03 -26.15 5.04
C ILE A 182 -10.50 -25.16 6.09
N PHE A 183 -11.15 -24.01 6.20
CA PHE A 183 -10.75 -22.97 7.15
C PHE A 183 -11.43 -23.23 8.51
N PRO A 184 -10.67 -23.51 9.60
CA PRO A 184 -11.26 -23.70 10.92
C PRO A 184 -11.76 -22.37 11.51
N LEU A 185 -13.04 -22.29 11.89
CA LEU A 185 -13.61 -21.16 12.62
C LEU A 185 -13.46 -21.38 14.13
N ASP A 186 -12.46 -20.76 14.74
CA ASP A 186 -12.02 -21.11 16.10
C ASP A 186 -12.73 -20.34 17.23
N LYS A 187 -13.85 -19.66 16.97
CA LYS A 187 -14.40 -18.66 17.92
C LYS A 187 -15.72 -19.01 18.62
N LEU A 188 -16.32 -20.17 18.42
CA LEU A 188 -17.65 -20.43 19.03
C LEU A 188 -18.01 -21.90 19.25
N GLY A 189 -17.09 -22.74 19.77
CA GLY A 189 -17.40 -24.05 20.35
C GLY A 189 -18.03 -25.11 19.41
N ASN A 190 -18.43 -24.73 18.21
CA ASN A 190 -18.85 -25.56 17.11
C ASN A 190 -17.77 -25.38 16.04
N GLU A 191 -16.89 -26.37 15.92
CA GLU A 191 -15.90 -26.49 14.84
C GLU A 191 -16.64 -26.67 13.50
N ARG A 192 -17.17 -25.59 12.94
CA ARG A 192 -17.77 -25.57 11.62
C ARG A 192 -16.78 -24.93 10.67
N PRO A 193 -15.95 -25.71 9.97
CA PRO A 193 -15.01 -25.09 9.08
C PRO A 193 -15.71 -24.58 7.83
N ILE A 194 -15.18 -23.48 7.28
CA ILE A 194 -15.63 -22.91 6.02
C ILE A 194 -14.88 -23.61 4.89
N GLN A 195 -15.63 -24.10 3.91
CA GLN A 195 -15.07 -24.59 2.67
C GLN A 195 -14.70 -23.43 1.75
N VAL A 196 -13.41 -23.10 1.63
CA VAL A 196 -12.92 -22.08 0.69
C VAL A 196 -12.61 -22.72 -0.66
N THR A 197 -13.43 -22.40 -1.65
CA THR A 197 -13.29 -22.87 -3.03
C THR A 197 -12.10 -22.21 -3.73
N SER A 198 -11.55 -22.90 -4.73
CA SER A 198 -10.32 -22.48 -5.44
C SER A 198 -10.51 -21.21 -6.28
N ASP A 199 -11.74 -20.94 -6.73
CA ASP A 199 -12.09 -19.71 -7.44
C ASP A 199 -11.92 -18.45 -6.56
N ILE A 200 -12.25 -18.51 -5.27
CA ILE A 200 -12.04 -17.40 -4.34
C ILE A 200 -10.56 -17.03 -4.26
N ARG A 201 -9.68 -18.04 -4.20
CA ARG A 201 -8.24 -17.85 -4.02
C ARG A 201 -7.60 -17.12 -5.20
N GLU A 202 -8.08 -17.41 -6.41
CA GLU A 202 -7.58 -16.85 -7.66
C GLU A 202 -8.25 -15.51 -8.02
N LEU A 203 -9.59 -15.46 -7.92
CA LEU A 203 -10.38 -14.32 -8.38
C LEU A 203 -10.41 -13.16 -7.38
N ALA A 204 -10.14 -13.42 -6.08
CA ALA A 204 -10.14 -12.37 -5.06
C ALA A 204 -9.21 -11.22 -5.41
N VAL A 205 -8.00 -11.53 -5.90
CA VAL A 205 -6.94 -10.55 -6.18
C VAL A 205 -7.05 -9.95 -7.58
N GLU A 206 -7.84 -10.56 -8.46
CA GLU A 206 -7.97 -10.15 -9.86
C GLU A 206 -8.57 -8.74 -10.00
N CYS A 207 -9.27 -8.24 -8.97
CA CYS A 207 -9.77 -6.86 -8.91
C CYS A 207 -8.66 -5.79 -9.00
N LEU A 208 -7.40 -6.13 -8.70
CA LEU A 208 -6.27 -5.21 -8.82
C LEU A 208 -5.80 -5.00 -10.27
N PHE A 209 -6.10 -5.97 -11.14
CA PHE A 209 -5.61 -6.04 -12.52
C PHE A 209 -6.73 -5.95 -13.57
N THR A 210 -7.99 -6.25 -13.21
CA THR A 210 -9.10 -6.29 -14.18
C THR A 210 -9.46 -4.90 -14.74
N GLY A 211 -9.13 -3.82 -14.03
CA GLY A 211 -9.51 -2.45 -14.38
C GLY A 211 -11.01 -2.23 -14.18
N ASP A 212 -11.38 -1.15 -13.48
CA ASP A 212 -12.78 -0.70 -13.46
C ASP A 212 -13.12 -0.03 -14.84
N ASN A 213 -14.29 0.60 -14.99
CA ASN A 213 -14.70 1.25 -16.26
C ASN A 213 -13.66 2.23 -16.82
N ASP A 214 -12.86 2.86 -15.95
CA ASP A 214 -11.81 3.82 -16.31
C ASP A 214 -10.45 3.15 -16.64
N GLN A 215 -10.41 1.82 -16.72
CA GLN A 215 -9.22 0.99 -16.96
C GLN A 215 -8.08 1.25 -15.97
N ILE A 216 -8.39 1.73 -14.77
CA ILE A 216 -7.40 1.97 -13.72
C ILE A 216 -7.02 0.63 -13.07
N THR A 217 -5.78 0.23 -13.27
CA THR A 217 -5.11 -0.93 -12.66
C THR A 217 -3.82 -0.50 -11.97
N LEU A 218 -3.26 -1.36 -11.12
CA LEU A 218 -1.94 -1.11 -10.49
C LEU A 218 -0.87 -0.75 -11.52
N THR A 219 -0.84 -1.49 -12.62
CA THR A 219 0.11 -1.31 -13.72
C THR A 219 -0.06 0.05 -14.40
N THR A 220 -1.30 0.44 -14.70
CA THR A 220 -1.56 1.75 -15.31
C THR A 220 -1.17 2.91 -14.41
N LEU A 221 -1.29 2.78 -13.08
CA LEU A 221 -0.86 3.82 -12.13
C LEU A 221 0.65 4.05 -12.21
N ILE A 222 1.43 2.96 -12.28
CA ILE A 222 2.89 3.02 -12.45
C ILE A 222 3.24 3.68 -13.78
N LEU A 223 2.62 3.23 -14.88
CA LEU A 223 2.91 3.76 -16.22
C LEU A 223 2.52 5.23 -16.35
N ARG A 224 1.36 5.65 -15.82
CA ARG A 224 0.92 7.05 -15.77
C ARG A 224 1.87 7.92 -14.95
N SER A 225 2.32 7.41 -13.80
CA SER A 225 3.32 8.11 -12.97
C SER A 225 4.63 8.34 -13.73
N ILE A 226 5.15 7.31 -14.42
CA ILE A 226 6.35 7.44 -15.27
C ILE A 226 6.09 8.36 -16.48
N LEU A 227 4.88 8.38 -17.04
CA LEU A 227 4.52 9.25 -18.15
C LEU A 227 4.50 10.73 -17.76
N LEU A 228 4.03 11.06 -16.55
CA LEU A 228 4.01 12.42 -16.00
C LEU A 228 5.41 12.93 -15.64
N ALA A 229 6.34 12.02 -15.37
CA ALA A 229 7.74 12.37 -15.15
C ALA A 229 8.41 12.95 -16.42
N PRO A 230 9.38 13.88 -16.28
CA PRO A 230 10.21 14.36 -17.39
C PRO A 230 10.91 13.23 -18.14
N ILE A 231 11.12 13.40 -19.45
CA ILE A 231 11.62 12.34 -20.36
C ILE A 231 12.95 11.75 -19.89
N ASP A 232 13.87 12.60 -19.43
CA ASP A 232 15.24 12.20 -19.06
C ASP A 232 15.29 11.23 -17.88
N ILE A 233 14.31 11.30 -16.98
CA ILE A 233 14.31 10.48 -15.75
C ILE A 233 13.53 9.18 -15.89
N ARG A 234 12.69 9.03 -16.94
CA ARG A 234 11.77 7.89 -17.07
C ARG A 234 12.46 6.55 -17.11
N ARG A 235 13.61 6.45 -17.81
CA ARG A 235 14.39 5.21 -17.88
C ARG A 235 14.91 4.81 -16.50
N LYS A 236 15.49 5.76 -15.76
CA LYS A 236 15.99 5.51 -14.40
C LYS A 236 14.85 5.10 -13.46
N LEU A 237 13.68 5.71 -13.60
CA LEU A 237 12.48 5.35 -12.84
C LEU A 237 11.96 3.94 -13.18
N ALA A 238 11.93 3.56 -14.46
CA ALA A 238 11.50 2.22 -14.90
C ALA A 238 12.47 1.11 -14.45
N GLU A 239 13.78 1.38 -14.47
CA GLU A 239 14.81 0.45 -13.98
C GLU A 239 14.84 0.30 -12.46
N ASN A 240 14.13 1.16 -11.73
CA ASN A 240 14.13 1.13 -10.27
C ASN A 240 12.69 1.22 -9.75
N ILE A 241 11.97 0.09 -9.77
CA ILE A 241 10.64 -0.03 -9.17
C ILE A 241 10.75 -0.71 -7.81
N VAL A 242 10.16 -0.10 -6.79
CA VAL A 242 10.13 -0.61 -5.42
C VAL A 242 8.68 -0.82 -5.01
N LEU A 243 8.41 -1.98 -4.43
CA LEU A 243 7.08 -2.38 -3.99
C LEU A 243 7.04 -2.36 -2.45
N ILE A 244 6.09 -1.63 -1.88
CA ILE A 244 5.83 -1.57 -0.45
C ILE A 244 4.35 -1.80 -0.14
N GLY A 245 4.06 -2.13 1.12
CA GLY A 245 2.71 -2.35 1.62
C GLY A 245 2.28 -3.82 1.63
N GLY A 246 1.38 -4.17 2.55
CA GLY A 246 1.02 -5.57 2.85
C GLY A 246 0.40 -6.33 1.68
N THR A 247 -0.28 -5.65 0.74
CA THR A 247 -0.92 -6.33 -0.41
C THR A 247 0.12 -6.89 -1.40
N THR A 248 1.32 -6.29 -1.46
CA THR A 248 2.40 -6.74 -2.36
C THR A 248 3.05 -8.05 -1.93
N MET A 249 2.80 -8.50 -0.69
CA MET A 249 3.34 -9.75 -0.13
C MET A 249 2.61 -11.00 -0.66
N LEU A 250 1.55 -10.83 -1.45
CA LEU A 250 0.83 -11.96 -2.03
C LEU A 250 1.74 -12.76 -2.98
N PRO A 251 1.71 -14.10 -2.92
CA PRO A 251 2.56 -14.93 -3.76
C PRO A 251 2.21 -14.74 -5.24
N GLY A 252 3.23 -14.57 -6.09
CA GLY A 252 3.07 -14.34 -7.53
C GLY A 252 2.77 -12.89 -7.94
N PHE A 253 2.72 -11.95 -6.98
CA PHE A 253 2.39 -10.55 -7.26
C PHE A 253 3.39 -9.87 -8.21
N VAL A 254 4.69 -10.01 -7.94
CA VAL A 254 5.76 -9.37 -8.74
C VAL A 254 5.80 -9.89 -10.16
N SER A 255 5.71 -11.21 -10.36
CA SER A 255 5.70 -11.83 -11.69
C SER A 255 4.51 -11.38 -12.52
N ARG A 256 3.31 -11.36 -11.93
CA ARG A 256 2.11 -10.86 -12.61
C ARG A 256 2.24 -9.39 -12.97
N LEU A 257 2.71 -8.56 -12.05
CA LEU A 257 2.89 -7.13 -12.30
C LEU A 257 3.89 -6.88 -13.43
N MET A 258 4.97 -7.67 -13.51
CA MET A 258 5.96 -7.59 -14.59
C MET A 258 5.37 -7.98 -15.96
N GLU A 259 4.58 -9.05 -16.03
CA GLU A 259 3.89 -9.47 -17.26
C GLU A 259 2.92 -8.37 -17.74
N GLU A 260 2.12 -7.83 -16.83
CA GLU A 260 1.15 -6.77 -17.14
C GLU A 260 1.83 -5.46 -17.56
N LEU A 261 2.93 -5.05 -16.91
CA LEU A 261 3.70 -3.86 -17.33
C LEU A 261 4.19 -3.99 -18.77
N ASN A 262 4.73 -5.15 -19.14
CA ASN A 262 5.23 -5.38 -20.48
C ASN A 262 4.12 -5.44 -21.54
N SER A 263 2.93 -5.94 -21.17
CA SER A 263 1.75 -5.97 -22.03
C SER A 263 1.15 -4.56 -22.23
N LEU A 264 0.93 -3.82 -21.13
CA LEU A 264 0.26 -2.52 -21.18
C LEU A 264 1.11 -1.40 -21.81
N VAL A 265 2.44 -1.51 -21.80
CA VAL A 265 3.33 -0.53 -22.47
C VAL A 265 3.15 -0.52 -23.99
N GLU A 266 2.60 -1.58 -24.58
CA GLU A 266 2.31 -1.64 -26.02
C GLU A 266 1.07 -0.83 -26.41
N LEU A 267 0.21 -0.49 -25.44
CA LEU A 267 -1.00 0.27 -25.72
C LEU A 267 -0.69 1.68 -26.27
N PRO A 268 -1.54 2.22 -27.15
CA PRO A 268 -1.31 3.52 -27.78
C PRO A 268 -1.21 4.68 -26.77
N GLU A 269 -1.91 4.58 -25.63
CA GLU A 269 -1.82 5.55 -24.51
C GLU A 269 -0.39 5.73 -24.02
N PHE A 270 0.41 4.65 -24.03
CA PHE A 270 1.78 4.61 -23.53
C PHE A 270 2.83 4.55 -24.66
N SER A 271 2.48 4.97 -25.87
CA SER A 271 3.40 5.02 -27.03
C SER A 271 4.74 5.72 -26.72
N LYS A 272 4.72 6.78 -25.91
CA LYS A 272 5.92 7.51 -25.45
C LYS A 272 6.84 6.68 -24.53
N LEU A 273 6.35 5.57 -23.98
CA LEU A 273 7.06 4.68 -23.07
C LEU A 273 7.47 3.36 -23.73
N GLN A 274 7.16 3.14 -25.01
CA GLN A 274 7.50 1.89 -25.71
C GLN A 274 8.99 1.57 -25.68
N ALA A 275 9.84 2.60 -25.70
CA ALA A 275 11.30 2.45 -25.58
C ALA A 275 11.77 1.90 -24.21
N LEU A 276 10.88 1.83 -23.21
CA LEU A 276 11.15 1.29 -21.87
C LEU A 276 10.77 -0.18 -21.75
N LYS A 277 10.21 -0.80 -22.79
CA LYS A 277 9.86 -2.23 -22.77
C LYS A 277 11.09 -3.07 -22.41
N GLY A 278 10.95 -3.96 -21.43
CA GLY A 278 12.05 -4.79 -20.92
C GLY A 278 13.07 -4.07 -20.01
N SER A 279 12.94 -2.76 -19.78
CA SER A 279 13.79 -2.03 -18.81
C SER A 279 13.28 -2.11 -17.36
N PHE A 280 12.05 -2.59 -17.16
CA PHE A 280 11.44 -2.71 -15.84
C PHE A 280 12.19 -3.68 -14.95
N LYS A 281 12.71 -3.17 -13.83
CA LYS A 281 13.36 -3.99 -12.81
C LYS A 281 12.78 -3.67 -11.43
N PHE A 282 12.53 -4.72 -10.68
CA PHE A 282 12.05 -4.64 -9.31
C PHE A 282 13.20 -4.86 -8.35
N HIS A 283 13.34 -3.96 -7.38
CA HIS A 283 14.30 -4.11 -6.30
C HIS A 283 13.62 -4.69 -5.08
N ASN A 284 14.19 -5.76 -4.55
CA ASN A 284 13.71 -6.37 -3.32
C ASN A 284 14.37 -5.68 -2.12
N PRO A 285 13.57 -5.07 -1.23
CA PRO A 285 14.10 -4.47 -0.01
C PRO A 285 14.59 -5.54 0.97
N PRO A 286 15.44 -5.18 1.96
CA PRO A 286 16.08 -6.13 2.87
C PRO A 286 15.13 -6.79 3.89
N GLY A 287 13.83 -6.51 3.84
CA GLY A 287 12.81 -7.04 4.73
C GLY A 287 11.45 -7.16 4.06
N GLU A 288 10.42 -7.50 4.83
CA GLU A 288 9.07 -7.68 4.29
C GLU A 288 8.45 -6.34 3.90
N ALA A 289 7.83 -6.31 2.71
CA ALA A 289 7.27 -5.11 2.08
C ALA A 289 6.32 -4.31 2.99
N ASN A 290 5.64 -4.96 3.95
CA ASN A 290 4.73 -4.32 4.89
C ASN A 290 5.39 -3.30 5.84
N TYR A 291 6.61 -3.58 6.34
CA TYR A 291 7.27 -2.72 7.32
C TYR A 291 8.46 -1.93 6.75
N ILE A 292 8.71 -1.99 5.45
CA ILE A 292 9.85 -1.29 4.82
C ILE A 292 9.82 0.22 5.04
N GLY A 293 8.65 0.86 4.97
CA GLY A 293 8.53 2.29 5.29
C GLY A 293 8.95 2.60 6.73
N TRP A 294 8.60 1.72 7.68
CA TRP A 294 9.01 1.83 9.08
C TRP A 294 10.52 1.61 9.25
N LEU A 295 11.09 0.59 8.60
CA LEU A 295 12.53 0.31 8.62
C LEU A 295 13.33 1.50 8.08
N GLY A 296 12.86 2.10 6.99
CA GLY A 296 13.42 3.32 6.43
C GLY A 296 13.39 4.50 7.39
N GLY A 297 12.27 4.70 8.08
CA GLY A 297 12.13 5.70 9.14
C GLY A 297 13.07 5.45 10.32
N ALA A 298 13.29 4.19 10.69
CA ALA A 298 14.22 3.80 11.75
C ALA A 298 15.69 4.10 11.35
N ILE A 299 16.07 3.77 10.11
CA ILE A 299 17.39 4.12 9.56
C ILE A 299 17.55 5.65 9.55
N PHE A 300 16.56 6.37 9.02
CA PHE A 300 16.60 7.83 8.93
C PHE A 300 16.68 8.51 10.30
N GLY A 301 15.93 8.00 11.28
CA GLY A 301 15.96 8.50 12.65
C GLY A 301 17.30 8.26 13.38
N ALA A 302 18.07 7.26 12.96
CA ALA A 302 19.40 6.98 13.47
C ALA A 302 20.49 7.87 12.84
N LEU A 303 20.20 8.57 11.73
CA LEU A 303 21.16 9.46 11.08
C LEU A 303 21.31 10.79 11.83
N GLU A 304 22.53 11.34 11.79
CA GLU A 304 22.86 12.62 12.44
C GLU A 304 22.19 13.84 11.78
N CYS A 305 21.63 13.69 10.57
CA CYS A 305 20.97 14.77 9.83
C CYS A 305 19.55 15.08 10.33
N LEU A 306 19.00 14.27 11.23
CA LEU A 306 17.64 14.43 11.77
C LEU A 306 17.36 15.81 12.40
N PRO A 307 18.23 16.41 13.25
CA PRO A 307 17.96 17.69 13.90
C PRO A 307 17.68 18.82 12.90
N GLY A 308 18.38 18.82 11.75
CA GLY A 308 18.24 19.87 10.74
C GLY A 308 16.97 19.75 9.89
N ARG A 309 16.30 18.59 9.93
CA ARG A 309 15.07 18.33 9.15
C ARG A 309 13.82 18.13 10.00
N SER A 310 13.97 17.85 11.30
CA SER A 310 12.85 17.70 12.23
C SER A 310 12.33 19.04 12.75
N LEU A 311 11.03 19.12 13.00
CA LEU A 311 10.40 20.26 13.68
C LEU A 311 10.71 20.19 15.17
N SER A 312 11.25 21.27 15.75
CA SER A 312 11.50 21.36 17.19
C SER A 312 10.25 21.79 17.95
N ARG A 313 10.18 21.41 19.23
CA ARG A 313 9.08 21.82 20.11
C ARG A 313 8.96 23.34 20.25
N SER A 314 10.08 24.05 20.37
CA SER A 314 10.07 25.52 20.48
C SER A 314 9.47 26.16 19.23
N SER A 315 9.88 25.71 18.04
CA SER A 315 9.35 26.22 16.78
C SER A 315 7.85 25.96 16.62
N PHE A 316 7.38 24.78 17.07
CA PHE A 316 5.96 24.46 17.06
C PHE A 316 5.14 25.31 18.05
N LEU A 317 5.66 25.57 19.26
CA LEU A 317 4.98 26.42 20.24
C LEU A 317 4.89 27.89 19.81
N GLU A 318 5.87 28.36 19.03
CA GLU A 318 5.88 29.73 18.48
C GLU A 318 4.94 29.89 17.28
N ASN A 319 4.99 28.96 16.32
CA ASN A 319 4.29 29.09 15.04
C ASN A 319 2.95 28.35 14.99
N GLY A 320 2.76 27.31 15.81
CA GLY A 320 1.58 26.43 15.81
C GLY A 320 1.40 25.58 14.55
N LEU A 321 2.27 25.73 13.55
CA LEU A 321 2.11 25.12 12.22
C LEU A 321 3.05 23.94 12.03
N VAL A 322 2.52 22.89 11.40
CA VAL A 322 3.32 21.76 10.92
C VAL A 322 3.55 21.95 9.42
N PRO A 323 4.80 21.94 8.94
CA PRO A 323 5.07 22.04 7.51
C PRO A 323 4.47 20.83 6.78
N ASP A 324 3.68 21.09 5.75
CA ASP A 324 3.10 20.10 4.85
C ASP A 324 3.89 20.07 3.54
N TRP A 325 3.82 18.94 2.83
CA TRP A 325 4.42 18.73 1.52
C TRP A 325 3.97 19.79 0.50
N CYS A 326 2.73 20.27 0.66
CA CYS A 326 2.15 21.34 -0.15
C CYS A 326 2.44 22.74 0.40
N THR A 327 2.64 22.91 1.72
CA THR A 327 2.83 24.23 2.36
C THR A 327 4.30 24.63 2.55
N GLN A 328 5.27 23.74 2.30
CA GLN A 328 6.69 24.13 2.25
C GLN A 328 7.01 25.18 1.17
N ILE A 329 6.12 25.39 0.20
CA ILE A 329 6.27 26.40 -0.84
C ILE A 329 6.05 27.83 -0.28
N ASP A 330 5.23 28.01 0.76
CA ASP A 330 4.88 29.36 1.25
C ASP A 330 5.87 29.94 2.28
N GLN A 331 6.72 29.12 2.91
CA GLN A 331 7.72 29.64 3.86
C GLN A 331 8.88 30.34 3.15
N LYS A 332 9.34 29.83 2.00
CA LYS A 332 10.43 30.48 1.25
C LYS A 332 10.03 31.83 0.64
N HIS A 333 8.76 32.03 0.32
CA HIS A 333 8.30 33.30 -0.25
C HIS A 333 8.28 34.42 0.81
N ASN A 334 7.91 34.11 2.05
CA ASN A 334 7.93 35.07 3.16
C ASN A 334 9.35 35.39 3.67
N ASP A 335 10.29 34.43 3.59
CA ASP A 335 11.67 34.68 3.97
C ASP A 335 12.42 35.58 2.96
N LEU A 336 12.01 35.58 1.69
CA LEU A 336 12.52 36.52 0.68
C LEU A 336 11.99 37.95 0.90
N GLU A 337 10.70 38.11 1.22
CA GLU A 337 10.10 39.43 1.52
C GLU A 337 10.63 40.04 2.83
N ARG A 338 11.02 39.22 3.81
CA ARG A 338 11.66 39.70 5.06
C ARG A 338 13.11 40.16 4.89
N GLN A 339 13.82 39.68 3.87
CA GLN A 339 15.17 40.16 3.57
C GLN A 339 15.19 41.52 2.86
N ASP A 340 14.14 41.86 2.12
CA ASP A 340 14.04 43.15 1.44
C ASP A 340 13.58 44.30 2.35
N THR A 341 12.93 44.00 3.48
CA THR A 341 12.44 45.01 4.45
C THR A 341 13.47 45.41 5.51
N THR A 342 14.65 44.77 5.55
CA THR A 342 15.76 45.12 6.46
C THR A 342 16.89 45.89 5.79
N ARG A 343 16.70 46.33 4.53
CA ARG A 343 17.60 47.26 3.83
C ARG A 343 16.85 48.53 3.39
N GLN A 344 16.41 49.34 4.34
CA GLN A 344 16.20 50.78 4.15
C GLN A 344 16.63 51.54 5.39
#